data_AF-A0A924E0B9-F1
#
_entry.id   AF-A0A924E0B9-F1
#
_cell.length_a   1.000
_cell.length_b   1.000
_cell.length_c   1.000
_cell.angle_alpha   90.00
_cell.angle_beta   90.00
_cell.angle_gamma   90.00
#
_symmetry.space_group_name_H-M   'P 1'
#
loop_
_entity.id
_entity.type
_entity.pdbx_description
1 polymer ?
#
loop_
_entity_poly.entity_id
_entity_poly.type
_entity_poly.pdbx_seq_one_letter_code
_entity_poly.pdbx_strand_id
1 'polypeptide(L)'
;MANKLRFLPRKTYFIKHGLQSRYALVFVLAIGIGLNIGVTLTLLSPFVQSSIPSFPVIYFAVVLLFLFIVAAASIMFTHRVAGPIYRFEQTIRQIVEDYNLDIRVKLRQGDEMQELAHEFNYLLDRLREAVVLDRRNVRQAIVQIDEAMTQLKGQDFEGISDCTNRLYMARKCIQNIATTYKIT
;
A
#
# COMPACT_ATOMS: atom_id res chain seq x y z
N MET A 1 -4.07 -38.25 26.45
CA MET A 1 -2.77 -37.55 26.38
C MET A 1 -2.90 -36.42 25.37
N ALA A 2 -2.97 -35.17 25.84
CA ALA A 2 -3.22 -34.00 24.99
C ALA A 2 -1.90 -33.47 24.40
N ASN A 3 -1.83 -33.40 23.07
CA ASN A 3 -0.67 -32.90 22.34
C ASN A 3 -0.78 -31.38 22.19
N LYS A 4 -0.01 -30.64 23.00
CA LYS A 4 0.03 -29.17 23.01
C LYS A 4 1.06 -28.68 21.99
N LEU A 5 0.66 -28.57 20.73
CA LEU A 5 1.45 -27.89 19.71
C LEU A 5 1.45 -26.38 19.98
N ARG A 6 2.57 -25.88 20.49
CA ARG A 6 2.87 -24.45 20.64
C ARG A 6 3.01 -23.83 19.25
N PHE A 7 2.02 -23.05 18.83
CA PHE A 7 2.17 -22.11 17.73
C PHE A 7 3.12 -20.99 18.15
N LEU A 8 4.40 -21.11 17.79
CA LEU A 8 5.32 -19.98 17.84
C LEU A 8 4.94 -19.01 16.71
N PRO A 9 4.72 -17.72 16.98
CA PRO A 9 4.45 -16.75 15.93
C PRO A 9 5.70 -16.60 15.05
N ARG A 10 5.59 -16.97 13.78
CA ARG A 10 6.65 -16.72 12.78
C ARG A 10 6.85 -15.22 12.62
N LYS A 11 7.85 -14.68 13.32
CA LYS A 11 8.27 -13.28 13.21
C LYS A 11 9.29 -13.16 12.07
N THR A 12 8.82 -13.29 10.83
CA THR A 12 9.64 -13.03 9.64
C THR A 12 9.78 -11.51 9.46
N TYR A 13 10.87 -10.95 10.00
CA TYR A 13 11.20 -9.52 9.91
C TYR A 13 11.82 -9.09 8.57
N PHE A 14 12.20 -10.04 7.71
CA PHE A 14 12.94 -9.79 6.47
C PHE A 14 11.98 -9.87 5.26
N ILE A 15 11.40 -8.74 4.87
CA ILE A 15 10.59 -8.61 3.65
C ILE A 15 11.23 -7.52 2.79
N LYS A 16 12.05 -7.96 1.83
CA LYS A 16 12.70 -7.19 0.75
C LYS A 16 13.66 -6.05 1.18
N HIS A 17 14.96 -6.37 1.17
CA HIS A 17 16.08 -5.48 1.52
C HIS A 17 16.43 -4.41 0.48
N GLY A 18 15.75 -4.37 -0.67
CA GLY A 18 16.19 -3.57 -1.82
C GLY A 18 16.03 -2.06 -1.64
N LEU A 19 14.84 -1.59 -1.26
CA LEU A 19 14.55 -0.16 -1.16
C LEU A 19 15.08 0.43 0.15
N GLN A 20 14.90 -0.32 1.23
CA GLN A 20 15.26 0.11 2.57
C GLN A 20 16.77 0.31 2.74
N SER A 21 17.60 -0.62 2.26
CA SER A 21 19.06 -0.48 2.37
C SER A 21 19.58 0.70 1.57
N ARG A 22 19.00 0.96 0.39
CA ARG A 22 19.45 2.03 -0.52
C ARG A 22 19.19 3.42 0.07
N TYR A 23 17.97 3.71 0.52
CA TYR A 23 17.67 5.03 1.08
C TYR A 23 18.27 5.25 2.47
N ALA A 24 18.29 4.21 3.32
CA ALA A 24 18.98 4.29 4.61
C ALA A 24 20.47 4.61 4.41
N LEU A 25 21.15 3.89 3.51
CA LEU A 25 22.57 4.11 3.21
C LEU A 25 22.82 5.53 2.67
N VAL A 26 21.99 6.02 1.74
CA VAL A 26 22.12 7.39 1.21
C VAL A 26 21.94 8.44 2.31
N PHE A 27 20.96 8.28 3.21
CA PHE A 27 20.76 9.18 4.35
C PHE A 27 21.94 9.17 5.32
N VAL A 28 22.45 7.99 5.68
CA VAL A 28 23.62 7.84 6.56
C VAL A 28 24.83 8.51 5.96
N LEU A 29 25.09 8.27 4.67
CA LEU A 29 26.23 8.87 3.98
C LEU A 29 26.08 10.38 3.87
N ALA A 30 24.90 10.92 3.54
CA ALA A 30 24.70 12.36 3.41
C ALA A 30 24.86 13.10 4.75
N ILE A 31 24.25 12.60 5.82
CA ILE A 31 24.38 13.18 7.17
C ILE A 31 25.80 12.99 7.69
N GLY A 32 26.38 11.81 7.48
CA GLY A 32 27.74 11.46 7.84
C GLY A 32 28.75 12.41 7.20
N ILE A 33 28.69 12.58 5.88
CA ILE A 33 29.58 13.48 5.13
C ILE A 33 29.40 14.94 5.57
N GLY A 34 28.16 15.42 5.69
CA GLY A 34 27.88 16.81 6.08
C GLY A 34 28.41 17.17 7.48
N LEU A 35 28.18 16.30 8.47
CA LEU A 35 28.70 16.49 9.82
C LEU A 35 30.20 16.28 9.92
N ASN A 36 30.77 15.33 9.17
CA ASN A 36 32.22 15.12 9.11
C ASN A 36 32.94 16.36 8.58
N ILE A 37 32.42 16.97 7.51
CA ILE A 37 32.95 18.23 6.96
C ILE A 37 32.87 19.35 8.01
N GLY A 38 31.71 19.53 8.65
CA GLY A 38 31.52 20.57 9.67
C GLY A 38 32.47 20.41 10.87
N VAL A 39 32.58 19.20 11.41
CA VAL A 39 33.49 18.89 12.52
C VAL A 39 34.94 19.06 12.11
N THR A 40 35.33 18.59 10.90
CA THR A 40 36.68 18.78 10.37
C THR A 40 37.03 20.27 10.29
N LEU A 41 36.16 21.10 9.69
CA LEU A 41 36.39 22.55 9.56
C LEU A 41 36.50 23.25 10.92
N THR A 42 35.64 22.89 11.87
CA THR A 42 35.61 23.51 13.19
C THR A 42 36.85 23.13 14.01
N LEU A 43 37.29 21.87 13.94
CA LEU A 43 38.45 21.35 14.66
C LEU A 43 39.80 21.63 13.96
N LEU A 44 39.80 21.92 12.66
CA LEU A 44 40.98 22.41 11.94
C LEU A 44 41.36 23.83 12.39
N SER A 45 40.38 24.62 12.88
CA SER A 45 40.59 26.03 13.26
C SER A 45 41.64 26.25 14.38
N PRO A 46 41.68 25.48 15.50
CA PRO A 46 42.77 25.59 16.47
C PRO A 46 44.07 24.89 16.02
N PHE A 47 44.01 23.98 15.03
CA PHE A 47 45.14 23.15 14.60
C PHE A 47 46.05 23.85 13.57
N VAL A 48 45.53 24.83 12.83
CA VAL A 48 46.37 25.83 12.13
C VAL A 48 47.31 26.54 13.11
N GLN A 49 47.02 26.49 14.42
CA GLN A 49 47.72 27.23 15.46
C GLN A 49 48.46 26.36 16.49
N SER A 50 48.15 25.08 16.69
CA SER A 50 48.73 24.27 17.78
C SER A 50 48.75 22.75 17.49
N SER A 51 49.93 22.19 17.22
CA SER A 51 50.13 20.77 16.87
C SER A 51 49.98 19.81 18.06
N ILE A 52 48.84 19.13 18.22
CA ILE A 52 48.62 18.08 19.25
C ILE A 52 48.57 16.67 18.63
N PRO A 53 49.50 15.75 18.94
CA PRO A 53 49.65 14.47 18.22
C PRO A 53 48.54 13.43 18.46
N SER A 54 47.75 13.54 19.54
CA SER A 54 46.66 12.59 19.86
C SER A 54 45.34 12.86 19.13
N PHE A 55 45.23 14.00 18.43
CA PHE A 55 44.01 14.45 17.77
C PHE A 55 43.46 13.48 16.71
N PRO A 56 44.27 12.91 15.79
CA PRO A 56 43.73 12.04 14.74
C PRO A 56 43.01 10.80 15.28
N VAL A 57 43.47 10.26 16.40
CA VAL A 57 42.89 9.07 17.03
C VAL A 57 41.53 9.38 17.66
N ILE A 58 41.44 10.50 18.39
CA ILE A 58 40.18 10.95 19.00
C ILE A 58 39.16 11.30 17.91
N TYR A 59 39.59 12.01 16.87
CA TYR A 59 38.75 12.33 15.73
C TYR A 59 38.19 11.08 15.06
N PHE A 60 39.04 10.11 14.75
CA PHE A 60 38.63 8.86 14.12
C PHE A 60 37.63 8.07 15.00
N ALA A 61 37.85 8.02 16.31
CA ALA A 61 36.94 7.37 17.25
C ALA A 61 35.55 8.06 17.29
N VAL A 62 35.52 9.40 17.31
CA VAL A 62 34.27 10.18 17.29
C VAL A 62 33.52 9.97 15.98
N VAL A 63 34.22 9.98 14.85
CA VAL A 63 33.62 9.74 13.52
C VAL A 63 33.02 8.34 13.43
N LEU A 64 33.73 7.31 13.91
CA LEU A 64 33.23 5.94 13.91
C LEU A 64 32.00 5.78 14.79
N LEU A 65 32.02 6.34 16.01
CA LEU A 65 30.87 6.30 16.92
C LEU A 65 29.64 7.00 16.29
N PHE A 66 29.87 8.16 15.67
CA PHE A 66 28.81 8.90 15.00
C PHE A 66 28.22 8.11 13.82
N LEU A 67 29.07 7.56 12.95
CA LEU A 67 28.64 6.74 11.81
C LEU A 67 27.81 5.54 12.27
N PHE A 68 28.20 4.91 13.39
CA PHE A 68 27.42 3.83 13.99
C PHE A 68 26.03 4.29 14.46
N ILE A 69 25.94 5.42 15.17
CA ILE A 69 24.65 5.97 15.66
C ILE A 69 23.74 6.32 14.49
N VAL A 70 24.26 7.00 13.46
CA VAL A 70 23.47 7.37 12.28
C VAL A 70 23.02 6.12 11.53
N ALA A 71 23.89 5.13 11.33
CA ALA A 71 23.52 3.86 10.71
C ALA A 71 22.38 3.16 11.46
N ALA A 72 22.47 3.08 12.78
CA ALA A 72 21.42 2.49 13.62
C ALA A 72 20.09 3.26 13.48
N ALA A 73 20.13 4.59 13.59
CA ALA A 73 18.95 5.44 13.47
C ALA A 73 18.28 5.33 12.08
N SER A 74 19.06 5.34 11.01
CA SER A 74 18.54 5.22 9.64
C SER A 74 17.90 3.85 9.41
N ILE A 75 18.51 2.75 9.87
CA ILE A 75 17.91 1.41 9.76
C ILE A 75 16.56 1.38 10.48
N MET A 76 16.49 1.91 11.70
CA MET A 76 15.25 1.98 12.47
C MET A 76 14.17 2.80 11.77
N PHE A 77 14.53 3.99 11.27
CA PHE A 77 13.60 4.86 10.57
C PHE A 77 13.08 4.22 9.28
N THR A 78 13.96 3.63 8.47
CA THR A 78 13.53 3.03 7.22
C THR A 78 12.64 1.81 7.41
N HIS A 79 12.79 1.05 8.51
CA HIS A 79 11.86 -0.04 8.82
C HIS A 79 10.42 0.46 9.05
N ARG A 80 10.25 1.64 9.65
CA ARG A 80 8.93 2.23 9.93
C ARG A 80 8.22 2.75 8.68
N VAL A 81 8.97 3.01 7.59
CA VAL A 81 8.42 3.50 6.31
C VAL A 81 8.27 2.37 5.29
N ALA A 82 9.29 1.51 5.14
CA ALA A 82 9.28 0.44 4.15
C ALA A 82 8.22 -0.62 4.44
N GLY A 83 7.95 -0.91 5.72
CA GLY A 83 6.90 -1.84 6.14
C GLY A 83 5.51 -1.43 5.62
N PRO A 84 5.04 -0.21 5.92
CA PRO A 84 3.80 0.33 5.39
C PRO A 84 3.69 0.31 3.87
N ILE A 85 4.72 0.77 3.16
CA ILE A 85 4.72 0.78 1.68
C ILE A 85 4.47 -0.62 1.13
N TYR A 86 5.14 -1.63 1.68
CA TYR A 86 4.92 -3.02 1.27
C TYR A 86 3.49 -3.50 1.55
N ARG A 87 2.88 -3.09 2.67
CA ARG A 87 1.48 -3.42 3.00
C ARG A 87 0.50 -2.80 2.01
N PHE A 88 0.72 -1.55 1.60
CA PHE A 88 -0.08 -0.92 0.55
C PHE A 88 0.06 -1.67 -0.78
N GLU A 89 1.29 -1.95 -1.22
CA GLU A 89 1.54 -2.66 -2.47
C GLU A 89 0.85 -4.03 -2.50
N GLN A 90 0.97 -4.80 -1.40
CA GLN A 90 0.31 -6.10 -1.28
C GLN A 90 -1.21 -5.98 -1.33
N THR A 91 -1.78 -5.00 -0.62
CA THR A 91 -3.23 -4.78 -0.61
C THR A 91 -3.73 -4.39 -2.00
N ILE A 92 -3.06 -3.45 -2.67
CA ILE A 92 -3.43 -3.02 -4.03
C ILE A 92 -3.39 -4.19 -5.01
N ARG A 93 -2.31 -5.00 -4.99
CA ARG A 93 -2.22 -6.20 -5.84
C ARG A 93 -3.39 -7.15 -5.58
N GLN A 94 -3.73 -7.39 -4.32
CA GLN A 94 -4.84 -8.25 -3.97
C GLN A 94 -6.19 -7.69 -4.44
N ILE A 95 -6.41 -6.37 -4.37
CA ILE A 95 -7.62 -5.74 -4.92
C ILE A 95 -7.70 -5.99 -6.42
N VAL A 96 -6.59 -5.82 -7.14
CA VAL A 96 -6.53 -5.99 -8.60
C VAL A 96 -6.72 -7.46 -9.01
N GLU A 97 -6.13 -8.40 -8.29
CA GLU A 97 -6.20 -9.84 -8.59
C GLU A 97 -7.57 -10.44 -8.22
N ASP A 98 -8.09 -10.11 -7.03
CA ASP A 98 -9.32 -10.71 -6.51
C ASP A 98 -10.59 -9.91 -6.85
N TYR A 99 -10.43 -8.67 -7.37
CA TYR A 99 -11.49 -7.67 -7.52
C TYR A 99 -12.27 -7.42 -6.21
N ASN A 100 -11.62 -7.61 -5.06
CA ASN A 100 -12.24 -7.54 -3.75
C ASN A 100 -12.01 -6.18 -3.10
N LEU A 101 -13.08 -5.43 -2.87
CA LEU A 101 -13.05 -4.11 -2.22
C LEU A 101 -13.24 -4.17 -0.69
N ASP A 102 -13.34 -5.35 -0.07
CA ASP A 102 -13.49 -5.52 1.38
C ASP A 102 -12.15 -5.59 2.13
N ILE A 103 -11.04 -5.75 1.43
CA ILE A 103 -9.72 -5.79 2.06
C ILE A 103 -9.28 -4.40 2.51
N ARG A 104 -8.55 -4.32 3.62
CA ARG A 104 -8.16 -3.06 4.26
C ARG A 104 -6.68 -3.06 4.59
N VAL A 105 -6.04 -1.89 4.45
CA VAL A 105 -4.66 -1.68 4.88
C VAL A 105 -4.64 -1.51 6.40
N LYS A 106 -3.91 -2.38 7.10
CA LYS A 106 -3.69 -2.27 8.55
C LYS A 106 -2.20 -2.21 8.87
N LEU A 107 -1.77 -1.06 9.36
CA LEU A 107 -0.39 -0.79 9.76
C LEU A 107 -0.19 -1.05 11.26
N ARG A 108 1.06 -1.25 11.71
CA ARG A 108 1.38 -1.50 13.13
C ARG A 108 1.45 -0.18 13.90
N GLN A 109 1.21 -0.19 15.20
CA GLN A 109 1.40 1.01 16.02
C GLN A 109 2.85 1.50 15.93
N GLY A 110 3.03 2.79 15.65
CA GLY A 110 4.34 3.43 15.47
C GLY A 110 4.94 3.29 14.06
N ASP A 111 4.24 2.64 13.13
CA ASP A 111 4.53 2.76 11.70
C ASP A 111 4.14 4.16 11.21
N GLU A 112 4.88 4.67 10.23
CA GLU A 112 4.50 5.89 9.52
C GLU A 112 3.28 5.63 8.61
N MET A 113 2.63 6.69 8.12
CA MET A 113 1.52 6.60 7.14
C MET A 113 0.19 6.04 7.69
N GLN A 114 -0.05 6.08 9.01
CA GLN A 114 -1.33 5.70 9.61
C GLN A 114 -2.51 6.48 9.03
N GLU A 115 -2.35 7.80 8.88
CA GLU A 115 -3.36 8.68 8.30
C GLU A 115 -3.63 8.33 6.83
N LEU A 116 -2.59 8.07 6.05
CA LEU A 116 -2.77 7.60 4.66
C LEU A 116 -3.50 6.25 4.61
N ALA A 117 -3.22 5.34 5.55
CA ALA A 117 -3.93 4.06 5.61
C ALA A 117 -5.42 4.26 5.95
N HIS A 118 -5.73 5.23 6.81
CA HIS A 118 -7.10 5.62 7.10
C HIS A 118 -7.81 6.16 5.86
N GLU A 119 -7.24 7.17 5.19
CA GLU A 119 -7.81 7.77 3.98
C GLU A 119 -7.94 6.76 2.82
N PHE A 120 -6.96 5.88 2.67
CA PHE A 120 -7.02 4.83 1.66
C PHE A 120 -8.15 3.83 1.94
N ASN A 121 -8.33 3.43 3.21
CA ASN A 121 -9.45 2.56 3.58
C ASN A 121 -10.80 3.25 3.37
N TYR A 122 -10.90 4.54 3.68
CA TYR A 122 -12.08 5.35 3.41
C TYR A 122 -12.38 5.42 1.90
N LEU A 123 -11.37 5.59 1.06
CA LEU A 123 -11.51 5.50 -0.40
C LEU A 123 -12.11 4.14 -0.82
N LEU A 124 -11.64 3.04 -0.25
CA LEU A 124 -12.18 1.71 -0.55
C LEU A 124 -13.65 1.56 -0.12
N ASP A 125 -14.03 2.14 1.02
CA ASP A 125 -15.42 2.20 1.46
C ASP A 125 -16.30 2.93 0.43
N ARG A 126 -15.86 4.10 -0.05
CA ARG A 126 -16.58 4.88 -1.08
C ARG A 126 -16.68 4.16 -2.41
N LEU A 127 -15.62 3.48 -2.84
CA LEU A 127 -15.66 2.64 -4.04
C LEU A 127 -16.65 1.49 -3.90
N ARG A 128 -16.68 0.82 -2.74
CA ARG A 128 -17.67 -0.23 -2.47
C ARG A 128 -19.09 0.31 -2.54
N GLU A 129 -19.36 1.45 -1.91
CA GLU A 129 -20.68 2.09 -1.94
C GLU A 129 -21.13 2.40 -3.37
N ALA A 130 -20.24 2.96 -4.20
CA ALA A 130 -20.52 3.24 -5.60
C ALA A 130 -20.88 1.96 -6.38
N VAL A 131 -20.11 0.88 -6.23
CA VAL A 131 -20.40 -0.39 -6.92
C VAL A 131 -21.70 -1.03 -6.42
N VAL A 132 -22.02 -0.91 -5.13
CA VAL A 132 -23.32 -1.38 -4.60
C VAL A 132 -24.48 -0.58 -5.22
N LEU A 133 -24.33 0.73 -5.36
CA LEU A 133 -25.32 1.58 -6.02
C LEU A 133 -25.50 1.18 -7.50
N ASP A 134 -24.40 1.02 -8.23
CA ASP A 134 -24.44 0.59 -9.64
C ASP A 134 -25.13 -0.76 -9.80
N ARG A 135 -24.87 -1.72 -8.91
CA ARG A 135 -25.55 -3.02 -8.90
C ARG A 135 -27.06 -2.89 -8.67
N ARG A 136 -27.50 -1.97 -7.82
CA ARG A 136 -28.93 -1.70 -7.60
C ARG A 136 -29.56 -1.11 -8.87
N ASN A 137 -28.91 -0.11 -9.48
CA ASN A 137 -29.39 0.53 -10.72
C ASN A 137 -29.49 -0.50 -11.85
N VAL A 138 -28.46 -1.35 -12.00
CA VAL A 138 -28.45 -2.47 -12.96
C VAL A 138 -29.61 -3.43 -12.69
N ARG A 139 -29.83 -3.84 -11.43
CA ARG A 139 -30.92 -4.76 -11.09
C ARG A 139 -32.28 -4.15 -11.41
N GLN A 140 -32.47 -2.86 -11.16
CA GLN A 140 -33.71 -2.15 -11.53
C GLN A 140 -33.91 -2.10 -13.05
N ALA A 141 -32.86 -1.80 -13.82
CA ALA A 141 -32.94 -1.81 -15.28
C ALA A 141 -33.31 -3.20 -15.84
N ILE A 142 -32.79 -4.28 -15.24
CA ILE A 142 -33.16 -5.65 -15.64
C ILE A 142 -34.65 -5.93 -15.38
N VAL A 143 -35.19 -5.49 -14.23
CA VAL A 143 -36.62 -5.66 -13.91
C VAL A 143 -37.49 -4.91 -14.91
N GLN A 144 -37.15 -3.65 -15.23
CA GLN A 144 -37.90 -2.85 -16.23
C GLN A 144 -37.87 -3.48 -17.63
N ILE A 145 -36.73 -4.05 -18.03
CA ILE A 145 -36.61 -4.78 -19.30
C ILE A 145 -37.51 -6.03 -19.30
N ASP A 146 -37.54 -6.79 -18.20
CA ASP A 146 -38.37 -7.98 -18.08
C ASP A 146 -39.88 -7.66 -18.12
N GLU A 147 -40.29 -6.55 -17.48
CA GLU A 147 -41.66 -6.03 -17.55
C GLU A 147 -42.04 -5.63 -18.98
N ALA A 148 -41.18 -4.87 -19.68
CA ALA A 148 -41.42 -4.46 -21.07
C ALA A 148 -41.50 -5.66 -22.03
N MET A 149 -40.64 -6.67 -21.86
CA MET A 149 -40.72 -7.91 -22.64
C MET A 149 -42.04 -8.66 -22.41
N THR A 150 -42.55 -8.65 -21.17
CA THR A 150 -43.82 -9.31 -20.83
C THR A 150 -45.01 -8.59 -21.49
N GLN A 151 -44.99 -7.26 -21.53
CA GLN A 151 -46.01 -6.46 -22.23
C GLN A 151 -45.99 -6.71 -23.75
N LEU A 152 -44.80 -6.83 -24.36
CA LEU A 152 -44.66 -7.06 -25.80
C LEU A 152 -45.09 -8.46 -26.26
N LYS A 153 -44.96 -9.50 -25.42
CA LYS A 153 -45.44 -10.86 -25.75
C LYS A 153 -46.97 -10.94 -25.94
N GLY A 154 -47.72 -9.94 -25.47
CA GLY A 154 -49.17 -9.86 -25.67
C GLY A 154 -49.60 -9.30 -27.04
N GLN A 155 -48.66 -8.85 -27.88
CA GLN A 155 -48.93 -8.32 -29.21
C GLN A 155 -48.23 -9.21 -30.25
N ASP A 156 -48.97 -9.84 -31.17
CA ASP A 156 -48.39 -10.62 -32.27
C ASP A 156 -47.97 -9.68 -33.42
N PHE A 157 -46.67 -9.41 -33.54
CA PHE A 157 -46.07 -8.68 -34.67
C PHE A 157 -44.68 -9.25 -35.02
N GLU A 158 -44.40 -9.35 -36.33
CA GLU A 158 -43.19 -9.95 -36.91
C GLU A 158 -41.86 -9.29 -36.45
N GLY A 159 -41.91 -8.04 -35.96
CA GLY A 159 -40.76 -7.31 -35.41
C GLY A 159 -40.48 -7.51 -33.90
N ILE A 160 -41.39 -8.16 -33.16
CA ILE A 160 -41.27 -8.32 -31.70
C ILE A 160 -40.23 -9.39 -31.34
N SER A 161 -40.05 -10.41 -32.19
CA SER A 161 -39.02 -11.44 -32.01
C SER A 161 -37.59 -10.86 -32.08
N ASP A 162 -37.34 -9.90 -33.00
CA ASP A 162 -36.05 -9.21 -33.08
C ASP A 162 -35.83 -8.29 -31.87
N CYS A 163 -36.85 -7.51 -31.48
CA CYS A 163 -36.77 -6.60 -30.34
C CYS A 163 -36.53 -7.36 -29.02
N THR A 164 -37.22 -8.47 -28.79
CA THR A 164 -37.01 -9.33 -27.62
C THR A 164 -35.61 -9.95 -27.59
N ASN A 165 -35.06 -10.36 -28.73
CA ASN A 165 -33.67 -10.83 -28.82
C ASN A 165 -32.66 -9.74 -28.45
N ARG A 166 -32.85 -8.50 -28.92
CA ARG A 166 -31.98 -7.36 -28.58
C ARG A 166 -32.05 -7.00 -27.09
N LEU A 167 -33.25 -7.03 -26.50
CA LEU A 167 -33.47 -6.86 -25.06
C LEU A 167 -32.81 -7.97 -24.23
N TYR A 168 -32.92 -9.23 -24.68
CA TYR A 168 -32.24 -10.35 -24.06
C TYR A 168 -30.71 -10.20 -24.09
N MET A 169 -30.14 -9.77 -25.21
CA MET A 169 -28.70 -9.52 -25.33
C MET A 169 -28.24 -8.34 -24.47
N ALA A 170 -29.02 -7.25 -24.42
CA ALA A 170 -28.74 -6.11 -23.55
C ALA A 170 -28.73 -6.51 -22.06
N ARG A 171 -29.74 -7.28 -21.62
CA ARG A 171 -29.80 -7.85 -20.26
C ARG A 171 -28.55 -8.66 -19.93
N LYS A 172 -28.13 -9.54 -20.84
CA LYS A 172 -26.95 -10.40 -20.65
C LYS A 172 -25.65 -9.58 -20.55
N CYS A 173 -25.51 -8.54 -21.37
CA CYS A 173 -24.36 -7.65 -21.34
C CYS A 173 -24.26 -6.88 -20.01
N ILE A 174 -25.39 -6.32 -19.55
CA ILE A 174 -25.49 -5.61 -18.27
C ILE A 174 -25.18 -6.54 -17.08
N GLN A 175 -25.67 -7.79 -17.11
CA GLN A 175 -25.38 -8.78 -16.07
C GLN A 175 -23.88 -9.08 -15.93
N ASN A 176 -23.15 -9.16 -17.04
CA ASN A 176 -21.70 -9.42 -17.02
C ASN A 176 -20.90 -8.26 -16.44
N ILE A 177 -21.34 -7.02 -16.60
CA ILE A 177 -20.67 -5.84 -16.02
C ILE A 177 -20.87 -5.80 -14.50
N ALA A 178 -22.06 -6.18 -14.01
CA ALA A 178 -22.38 -6.14 -12.58
C ALA A 178 -21.61 -7.18 -11.73
N THR A 179 -21.07 -8.23 -12.35
CA THR A 179 -20.33 -9.31 -11.67
C THR A 179 -18.82 -9.11 -11.61
N THR A 180 -18.28 -8.07 -12.27
CA THR A 180 -16.83 -7.85 -12.36
C THR A 180 -16.16 -7.62 -11.01
N TYR A 181 -16.81 -6.94 -10.07
CA TYR A 181 -16.26 -6.65 -8.74
C TYR A 181 -16.81 -7.58 -7.66
N LYS A 182 -15.97 -8.22 -6.85
CA LYS A 182 -16.42 -9.00 -5.69
C LYS A 182 -16.67 -8.06 -4.50
N ILE A 183 -17.90 -8.09 -4.00
CA ILE A 183 -18.30 -7.45 -2.75
C ILE A 183 -18.99 -8.52 -1.95
N THR A 184 -18.44 -8.85 -0.79
CA THR A 184 -18.97 -9.86 0.13
C THR A 184 -20.11 -9.27 0.95
#